data_AF-A0A850QYZ8-F1
#
_entry.id   AF-A0A850QYZ8-F1
#
_cell.length_a   1.000
_cell.length_b   1.000
_cell.length_c   1.000
_cell.angle_alpha   90.00
_cell.angle_beta   90.00
_cell.angle_gamma   90.00
#
_symmetry.space_group_name_H-M   'P 1'
#
loop_
_entity.id
_entity.type
_entity.pdbx_description
1 polymer ?
#
loop_
_entity_poly.entity_id
_entity_poly.type
_entity_poly.pdbx_seq_one_letter_code
_entity_poly.pdbx_strand_id
1 'polypeptide(L)'
;DILLIDSVPMEARLFILGMTLKLLEARKDDRDEFEKCYQVCIEQITNGDFLSTYTQSTTAESFHPGFLIRAFNAQLYIGVKSQYSSVIEQLKKIHNNLLAALEPAGDDIQQQVNVLQQGFHGHYSSFIAEYPQLWINYFLYGMHFYDFPKDDWYQAYSNLVIDFVIIRGILMAIASQRELTHQDVIDVVHTFHRARSHGIHLSGSIKNIIENGLQVDEKVLPLMLLKI
;
A
#
# COMPACT_ATOMS: atom_id res chain seq x y z
N ASP A 1 10.89 -16.44 5.33
CA ASP A 1 9.82 -17.47 5.36
C ASP A 1 8.40 -16.93 5.50
N ILE A 2 8.17 -15.85 6.27
CA ILE A 2 6.81 -15.29 6.49
C ILE A 2 6.04 -15.00 5.18
N LEU A 3 6.70 -14.41 4.17
CA LEU A 3 6.07 -14.12 2.87
C LEU A 3 5.71 -15.37 2.04
N LEU A 4 6.18 -16.55 2.43
CA LEU A 4 5.99 -17.82 1.72
C LEU A 4 4.98 -18.75 2.43
N ILE A 5 4.31 -18.27 3.48
CA ILE A 5 3.30 -19.05 4.21
C ILE A 5 1.98 -19.03 3.41
N ASP A 6 1.79 -19.98 2.51
CA ASP A 6 0.63 -19.98 1.58
C ASP A 6 -0.74 -20.18 2.25
N SER A 7 -0.76 -20.69 3.49
CA SER A 7 -2.00 -20.84 4.28
C SER A 7 -2.52 -19.53 4.86
N VAL A 8 -1.76 -18.43 4.76
CA VAL A 8 -2.09 -17.13 5.33
C VAL A 8 -2.28 -16.11 4.20
N PRO A 9 -3.37 -15.30 4.21
CA PRO A 9 -3.56 -14.24 3.22
C PRO A 9 -2.33 -13.32 3.12
N MET A 10 -2.03 -12.83 1.92
CA MET A 10 -0.84 -12.01 1.69
C MET A 10 -0.81 -10.77 2.60
N GLU A 11 -1.93 -10.09 2.76
CA GLU A 11 -2.07 -8.91 3.60
C GLU A 11 -1.76 -9.21 5.07
N ALA A 12 -2.18 -10.37 5.57
CA ALA A 12 -1.84 -10.84 6.90
C ALA A 12 -0.34 -11.18 7.02
N ARG A 13 0.27 -11.81 6.01
CA ARG A 13 1.72 -12.06 5.97
C ARG A 13 2.52 -10.77 6.01
N LEU A 14 2.10 -9.76 5.24
CA LEU A 14 2.69 -8.43 5.23
C LEU A 14 2.54 -7.77 6.60
N PHE A 15 1.35 -7.82 7.20
CA PHE A 15 1.12 -7.28 8.55
C PHE A 15 2.07 -7.90 9.59
N ILE A 16 2.18 -9.24 9.59
CA ILE A 16 3.08 -9.98 10.49
C ILE A 16 4.54 -9.53 10.31
N LEU A 17 5.00 -9.44 9.06
CA LEU A 17 6.35 -8.97 8.76
C LEU A 17 6.55 -7.53 9.27
N GLY A 18 5.63 -6.63 8.98
CA GLY A 18 5.70 -5.24 9.39
C GLY A 18 5.69 -5.04 10.91
N MET A 19 4.85 -5.77 11.65
CA MET A 19 4.85 -5.78 13.11
C MET A 19 6.20 -6.23 13.67
N THR A 20 6.77 -7.29 13.10
CA THR A 20 8.09 -7.81 13.48
C THR A 20 9.16 -6.75 13.28
N LEU A 21 9.21 -6.13 12.10
CA LEU A 21 10.19 -5.09 11.78
C LEU A 21 10.05 -3.86 12.67
N LYS A 22 8.81 -3.43 12.97
CA LYS A 22 8.53 -2.31 13.87
C LYS A 22 9.06 -2.57 15.28
N LEU A 23 8.81 -3.76 15.82
CA LEU A 23 9.23 -4.12 17.17
C LEU A 23 10.76 -4.26 17.28
N LEU A 24 11.39 -4.82 16.26
CA LEU A 24 12.85 -4.98 16.20
C LEU A 24 13.57 -3.65 16.00
N GLU A 25 13.05 -2.76 15.14
CA GLU A 25 13.66 -1.44 14.90
C GLU A 25 13.71 -0.60 16.18
N ALA A 26 12.68 -0.69 17.03
CA ALA A 26 12.63 0.02 18.30
C ALA A 26 13.73 -0.39 19.30
N ARG A 27 14.44 -1.50 19.04
CA ARG A 27 15.49 -2.08 19.88
C ARG A 27 16.79 -2.28 19.13
N LYS A 28 16.95 -1.68 17.94
CA LYS A 28 18.10 -1.92 17.05
C LYS A 28 19.46 -1.56 17.66
N ASP A 29 19.46 -0.64 18.63
CA ASP A 29 20.68 -0.12 19.26
C ASP A 29 21.17 -0.97 20.46
N ASP A 30 20.33 -1.86 21.00
CA ASP A 30 20.69 -2.78 22.11
C ASP A 30 20.56 -4.23 21.64
N ARG A 31 21.71 -4.91 21.54
CA ARG A 31 21.79 -6.29 21.05
C ARG A 31 21.03 -7.29 21.93
N ASP A 32 21.06 -7.12 23.24
CA ASP A 32 20.43 -8.07 24.17
C ASP A 32 18.92 -7.87 24.19
N GLU A 33 18.45 -6.63 24.11
CA GLU A 33 17.03 -6.33 23.95
C GLU A 33 16.50 -6.74 22.57
N PHE A 34 17.31 -6.57 21.52
CA PHE A 34 16.98 -7.01 20.17
C PHE A 34 16.75 -8.52 20.11
N GLU A 35 17.69 -9.32 20.64
CA GLU A 35 17.57 -10.78 20.60
C GLU A 35 16.38 -11.27 21.42
N LYS A 36 16.15 -10.70 22.62
CA LYS A 36 14.95 -11.00 23.42
C LYS A 36 13.67 -10.69 22.64
N CYS A 37 13.62 -9.53 21.99
CA CYS A 37 12.47 -9.15 21.18
C CYS A 37 12.29 -10.06 19.96
N TYR A 38 13.39 -10.49 19.34
CA TYR A 38 13.36 -11.41 18.21
C TYR A 38 12.74 -12.76 18.59
N GLN A 39 13.12 -13.32 19.73
CA GLN A 39 12.51 -14.56 20.25
C GLN A 39 11.01 -14.37 20.55
N VAL A 40 10.64 -13.24 21.17
CA VAL A 40 9.22 -12.91 21.41
C VAL A 40 8.43 -12.79 20.10
N CYS A 41 9.01 -12.18 19.06
CA CYS A 41 8.37 -12.12 17.74
C CYS A 41 8.17 -13.51 17.14
N ILE A 42 9.16 -14.41 17.24
CA ILE A 42 9.03 -15.80 16.79
C ILE A 42 7.87 -16.49 17.52
N GLU A 43 7.82 -16.40 18.85
CA GLU A 43 6.76 -16.99 19.66
C GLU A 43 5.37 -16.45 19.26
N GLN A 44 5.23 -15.13 19.09
CA GLN A 44 3.96 -14.52 18.68
C GLN A 44 3.53 -14.93 17.26
N ILE A 45 4.48 -15.17 16.36
CA ILE A 45 4.19 -15.72 15.01
C ILE A 45 3.72 -17.17 15.13
N THR A 46 4.45 -18.00 15.87
CA THR A 46 4.16 -19.44 16.02
C THR A 46 2.84 -19.68 16.74
N ASN A 47 2.52 -18.90 17.75
CA ASN A 47 1.26 -18.98 18.50
C ASN A 47 0.06 -18.38 17.74
N GLY A 48 0.33 -17.67 16.63
CA GLY A 48 -0.70 -17.00 15.85
C GLY A 48 -1.20 -15.68 16.45
N ASP A 49 -0.51 -15.11 17.43
CA ASP A 49 -0.89 -13.87 18.11
C ASP A 49 -0.92 -12.67 17.15
N PHE A 50 0.08 -12.56 16.27
CA PHE A 50 0.07 -11.52 15.22
C PHE A 50 -1.05 -11.72 14.20
N LEU A 51 -1.37 -12.97 13.83
CA LEU A 51 -2.49 -13.26 12.93
C LEU A 51 -3.83 -12.96 13.59
N SER A 52 -3.97 -13.26 14.88
CA SER A 52 -5.13 -12.89 15.69
C SER A 52 -5.28 -11.38 15.77
N THR A 53 -4.18 -10.66 16.01
CA THR A 53 -4.15 -9.19 16.00
C THR A 53 -4.60 -8.62 14.67
N TYR A 54 -4.13 -9.16 13.55
CA TYR A 54 -4.59 -8.78 12.22
C TYR A 54 -6.09 -9.08 12.03
N THR A 55 -6.56 -10.24 12.47
CA THR A 55 -7.96 -10.63 12.34
C THR A 55 -8.89 -9.74 13.16
N GLN A 56 -8.46 -9.33 14.35
CA GLN A 56 -9.23 -8.49 15.28
C GLN A 56 -9.09 -6.98 15.03
N SER A 57 -8.07 -6.55 14.27
CA SER A 57 -7.93 -5.13 13.93
C SER A 57 -9.13 -4.63 13.13
N THR A 58 -9.53 -3.38 13.32
CA THR A 58 -10.55 -2.76 12.47
C THR A 58 -10.09 -2.77 11.01
N THR A 59 -10.97 -3.20 10.10
CA THR A 59 -10.75 -3.07 8.66
C THR A 59 -10.53 -1.60 8.32
N ALA A 60 -9.62 -1.33 7.39
CA ALA A 60 -9.38 0.00 6.93
C ALA A 60 -10.50 0.53 6.02
N GLU A 61 -11.58 -0.22 5.80
CA GLU A 61 -12.72 0.16 4.94
C GLU A 61 -13.27 1.57 5.20
N SER A 62 -13.24 2.04 6.45
CA SER A 62 -13.72 3.38 6.82
C SER A 62 -12.76 4.51 6.42
N PHE A 63 -11.45 4.25 6.33
CA PHE A 63 -10.44 5.30 6.11
C PHE A 63 -9.54 5.08 4.89
N HIS A 64 -9.41 3.86 4.40
CA HIS A 64 -8.60 3.44 3.25
C HIS A 64 -9.12 4.03 1.95
N PRO A 65 -10.43 4.00 1.64
CA PRO A 65 -10.94 4.71 0.49
C PRO A 65 -10.69 6.23 0.62
N GLY A 66 -10.98 6.83 1.78
CA GLY A 66 -10.71 8.26 2.02
C GLY A 66 -9.22 8.63 1.94
N PHE A 67 -8.33 7.72 2.36
CA PHE A 67 -6.89 7.84 2.19
C PHE A 67 -6.51 7.77 0.71
N LEU A 68 -7.01 6.78 -0.02
CA LEU A 68 -6.76 6.62 -1.46
C LEU A 68 -7.24 7.83 -2.24
N ILE A 69 -8.46 8.32 -1.99
CA ILE A 69 -9.01 9.53 -2.61
C ILE A 69 -8.10 10.74 -2.35
N ARG A 70 -7.69 10.95 -1.09
CA ARG A 70 -6.79 12.06 -0.73
C ARG A 70 -5.39 11.89 -1.31
N ALA A 71 -4.86 10.66 -1.35
CA ALA A 71 -3.57 10.33 -1.93
C ALA A 71 -3.59 10.52 -3.45
N PHE A 72 -4.67 10.13 -4.13
CA PHE A 72 -4.90 10.43 -5.54
C PHE A 72 -4.95 11.94 -5.73
N ASN A 73 -5.82 12.66 -5.02
CA ASN A 73 -5.92 14.12 -5.17
C ASN A 73 -4.59 14.85 -4.91
N ALA A 74 -3.78 14.39 -3.95
CA ALA A 74 -2.44 14.91 -3.73
C ALA A 74 -1.47 14.58 -4.87
N GLN A 75 -1.48 13.35 -5.39
CA GLN A 75 -0.72 12.97 -6.59
C GLN A 75 -1.09 13.81 -7.81
N LEU A 76 -2.39 14.08 -7.98
CA LEU A 76 -2.94 14.87 -9.08
C LEU A 76 -2.50 16.33 -8.98
N TYR A 77 -2.54 16.90 -7.77
CA TYR A 77 -2.07 18.26 -7.53
C TYR A 77 -0.57 18.45 -7.80
N ILE A 78 0.25 17.46 -7.44
CA ILE A 78 1.71 17.52 -7.66
C ILE A 78 2.06 17.29 -9.13
N GLY A 79 1.47 16.27 -9.77
CA GLY A 79 1.76 15.90 -11.16
C GLY A 79 1.37 16.97 -12.18
N VAL A 80 0.33 17.77 -11.90
CA VAL A 80 -0.10 18.90 -12.76
C VAL A 80 0.89 20.08 -12.69
N LYS A 81 1.60 20.27 -11.57
CA LYS A 81 2.55 21.39 -11.40
C LYS A 81 3.93 21.13 -11.98
N SER A 82 4.35 19.88 -12.14
CA SER A 82 5.70 19.53 -12.57
C SER A 82 5.74 19.05 -14.03
N GLN A 83 6.42 19.81 -14.90
CA GLN A 83 6.54 19.59 -16.35
C GLN A 83 7.37 18.33 -16.72
N TYR A 84 6.79 17.13 -16.69
CA TYR A 84 7.43 15.88 -17.13
C TYR A 84 6.78 15.30 -18.39
N SER A 85 7.11 15.82 -19.58
CA SER A 85 6.39 15.58 -20.85
C SER A 85 5.94 14.14 -21.15
N SER A 86 6.78 13.10 -20.96
CA SER A 86 6.40 11.71 -21.26
C SER A 86 5.71 10.97 -20.10
N VAL A 87 6.06 11.30 -18.86
CA VAL A 87 5.43 10.72 -17.66
C VAL A 87 4.04 11.35 -17.47
N ILE A 88 3.89 12.61 -17.86
CA ILE A 88 2.64 13.36 -17.87
C ILE A 88 1.57 12.66 -18.70
N GLU A 89 1.87 12.11 -19.87
CA GLU A 89 0.82 11.54 -20.72
C GLU A 89 0.22 10.28 -20.10
N GLN A 90 1.06 9.36 -19.64
CA GLN A 90 0.59 8.14 -18.97
C GLN A 90 0.00 8.45 -17.59
N LEU A 91 0.57 9.39 -16.82
CA LEU A 91 -0.04 9.91 -15.59
C LEU A 91 -1.39 10.55 -15.86
N LYS A 92 -1.54 11.33 -16.94
CA LYS A 92 -2.81 11.94 -17.35
C LYS A 92 -3.82 10.87 -17.75
N LYS A 93 -3.39 9.80 -18.41
CA LYS A 93 -4.27 8.67 -18.75
C LYS A 93 -4.77 7.96 -17.50
N ILE A 94 -3.86 7.63 -16.57
CA ILE A 94 -4.21 7.05 -15.28
C ILE A 94 -5.13 8.01 -14.50
N HIS A 95 -4.81 9.30 -14.50
CA HIS A 95 -5.61 10.36 -13.88
C HIS A 95 -7.02 10.45 -14.48
N ASN A 96 -7.16 10.45 -15.80
CA ASN A 96 -8.45 10.52 -16.46
C ASN A 96 -9.27 9.26 -16.18
N ASN A 97 -8.64 8.10 -16.09
CA ASN A 97 -9.33 6.87 -15.67
C ASN A 97 -9.80 6.96 -14.22
N LEU A 98 -8.99 7.53 -13.31
CA LEU A 98 -9.39 7.78 -11.93
C LEU A 98 -10.55 8.77 -11.84
N LEU A 99 -10.49 9.88 -12.57
CA LEU A 99 -11.56 10.87 -12.62
C LEU A 99 -12.84 10.26 -13.18
N ALA A 100 -12.76 9.53 -14.30
CA ALA A 100 -13.93 8.87 -14.87
C ALA A 100 -14.51 7.81 -13.92
N ALA A 101 -13.67 7.09 -13.17
CA ALA A 101 -14.12 6.09 -12.20
C ALA A 101 -14.89 6.74 -11.05
N LEU A 102 -14.42 7.90 -10.58
CA LEU A 102 -14.99 8.61 -9.44
C LEU A 102 -16.06 9.65 -9.84
N GLU A 103 -16.16 10.03 -11.11
CA GLU A 103 -17.12 11.02 -11.62
C GLU A 103 -18.56 10.71 -11.21
N PRO A 104 -19.07 9.47 -11.31
CA PRO A 104 -20.44 9.15 -10.89
C PRO A 104 -20.70 9.40 -9.40
N ALA A 105 -19.65 9.37 -8.57
CA ALA A 105 -19.73 9.61 -7.14
C ALA A 105 -19.61 11.10 -6.77
N GLY A 106 -19.09 11.96 -7.66
CA GLY A 106 -18.89 13.38 -7.36
C GLY A 106 -18.03 13.59 -6.11
N ASP A 107 -18.41 14.53 -5.23
CA ASP A 107 -17.74 14.76 -3.94
C ASP A 107 -18.26 13.87 -2.79
N ASP A 108 -19.18 12.94 -3.07
CA ASP A 108 -19.73 12.03 -2.06
C ASP A 108 -18.71 10.92 -1.74
N ILE A 109 -18.06 11.06 -0.57
CA ILE A 109 -17.06 10.13 -0.07
C ILE A 109 -17.60 8.71 0.01
N GLN A 110 -18.85 8.51 0.43
CA GLN A 110 -19.42 7.17 0.57
C GLN A 110 -19.65 6.52 -0.79
N GLN A 111 -20.06 7.30 -1.80
CA GLN A 111 -20.17 6.79 -3.16
C GLN A 111 -18.79 6.47 -3.77
N GLN A 112 -17.77 7.29 -3.50
CA GLN A 112 -16.41 7.00 -3.94
C GLN A 112 -15.85 5.74 -3.27
N VAL A 113 -16.17 5.50 -1.99
CA VAL A 113 -15.90 4.24 -1.28
C VAL A 113 -16.53 3.07 -2.00
N ASN A 114 -17.82 3.17 -2.33
CA ASN A 114 -18.57 2.10 -3.00
C ASN A 114 -17.96 1.74 -4.36
N VAL A 115 -17.53 2.74 -5.15
CA VAL A 115 -16.84 2.52 -6.43
C VAL A 115 -15.54 1.71 -6.23
N LEU A 116 -14.72 2.09 -5.25
CA LEU A 116 -13.47 1.39 -4.98
C LEU A 116 -13.73 -0.04 -4.47
N GLN A 117 -14.74 -0.24 -3.61
CA GLN A 117 -15.15 -1.56 -3.15
C GLN A 117 -15.67 -2.44 -4.30
N GLN A 118 -16.45 -1.87 -5.23
CA GLN A 118 -16.90 -2.57 -6.43
C GLN A 118 -15.73 -3.03 -7.28
N GLY A 119 -14.75 -2.16 -7.52
CA GLY A 119 -13.51 -2.52 -8.22
C GLY A 119 -12.75 -3.63 -7.50
N PHE A 120 -12.64 -3.53 -6.18
CA PHE A 120 -11.94 -4.50 -5.34
C PHE A 120 -12.60 -5.88 -5.39
N HIS A 121 -13.88 -5.98 -5.07
CA HIS A 121 -14.61 -7.25 -5.03
C HIS A 121 -14.98 -7.79 -6.43
N GLY A 122 -14.83 -6.98 -7.47
CA GLY A 122 -15.01 -7.36 -8.86
C GLY A 122 -13.70 -7.68 -9.56
N HIS A 123 -13.43 -6.96 -10.65
CA HIS A 123 -12.39 -7.33 -11.60
C HIS A 123 -10.96 -7.31 -11.03
N TYR A 124 -10.68 -6.50 -9.99
CA TYR A 124 -9.36 -6.49 -9.35
C TYR A 124 -9.09 -7.85 -8.68
N SER A 125 -10.01 -8.32 -7.84
CA SER A 125 -9.84 -9.61 -7.15
C SER A 125 -9.75 -10.77 -8.12
N SER A 126 -10.55 -10.75 -9.21
CA SER A 126 -10.46 -11.77 -10.27
C SER A 126 -9.08 -11.80 -10.93
N PHE A 127 -8.53 -10.64 -11.29
CA PHE A 127 -7.20 -10.55 -11.90
C PHE A 127 -6.11 -11.04 -10.93
N ILE A 128 -6.13 -10.61 -9.67
CA ILE A 128 -5.12 -11.02 -8.69
C ILE A 128 -5.20 -12.52 -8.36
N ALA A 129 -6.39 -13.11 -8.38
CA ALA A 129 -6.56 -14.55 -8.18
C ALA A 129 -5.92 -15.38 -9.31
N GLU A 130 -5.89 -14.86 -10.53
CA GLU A 130 -5.20 -15.50 -11.67
C GLU A 130 -3.67 -15.33 -11.58
N TYR A 131 -3.20 -14.24 -10.97
CA TYR A 131 -1.79 -13.89 -10.83
C TYR A 131 -1.34 -13.72 -9.36
N PRO A 132 -1.45 -14.76 -8.51
CA PRO A 132 -1.25 -14.64 -7.06
C PRO A 132 0.17 -14.20 -6.65
N GLN A 133 1.16 -14.40 -7.54
CA GLN A 133 2.56 -14.05 -7.29
C GLN A 133 2.89 -12.58 -7.58
N LEU A 134 1.99 -11.82 -8.22
CA LEU A 134 2.26 -10.46 -8.69
C LEU A 134 2.75 -9.55 -7.56
N TRP A 135 2.00 -9.51 -6.46
CA TRP A 135 2.33 -8.65 -5.33
C TRP A 135 3.46 -9.20 -4.47
N ILE A 136 3.58 -10.53 -4.34
CA ILE A 136 4.71 -11.14 -3.65
C ILE A 136 6.02 -10.74 -4.35
N ASN A 137 6.07 -10.86 -5.67
CA ASN A 137 7.22 -10.43 -6.47
C ASN A 137 7.48 -8.93 -6.33
N TYR A 138 6.42 -8.10 -6.36
CA TYR A 138 6.54 -6.67 -6.12
C TYR A 138 7.25 -6.36 -4.79
N PHE A 139 6.86 -7.02 -3.69
CA PHE A 139 7.50 -6.84 -2.39
C PHE A 139 8.95 -7.34 -2.37
N LEU A 140 9.24 -8.50 -2.98
CA LEU A 140 10.61 -9.04 -3.06
C LEU A 140 11.53 -8.10 -3.84
N TYR A 141 11.09 -7.60 -5.00
CA TYR A 141 11.86 -6.61 -5.77
C TYR A 141 12.03 -5.30 -5.01
N GLY A 142 10.99 -4.83 -4.33
CA GLY A 142 11.06 -3.63 -3.49
C GLY A 142 12.08 -3.77 -2.36
N MET A 143 12.05 -4.87 -1.63
CA MET A 143 13.02 -5.15 -0.56
C MET A 143 14.46 -5.23 -1.10
N HIS A 144 14.66 -5.87 -2.25
CA HIS A 144 15.96 -5.90 -2.90
C HIS A 144 16.44 -4.49 -3.30
N PHE A 145 15.55 -3.67 -3.86
CA PHE A 145 15.87 -2.29 -4.24
C PHE A 145 16.27 -1.42 -3.03
N TYR A 146 15.66 -1.64 -1.87
CA TYR A 146 15.99 -0.93 -0.64
C TYR A 146 17.23 -1.48 0.11
N ASP A 147 17.94 -2.45 -0.46
CA ASP A 147 19.06 -3.15 0.18
C ASP A 147 18.67 -3.70 1.56
N PHE A 148 17.51 -4.35 1.62
CA PHE A 148 16.92 -4.77 2.87
C PHE A 148 17.69 -5.96 3.51
N PRO A 149 18.01 -5.91 4.82
CA PRO A 149 17.71 -4.83 5.76
C PRO A 149 18.75 -3.70 5.73
N LYS A 150 18.28 -2.46 5.58
CA LYS A 150 19.06 -1.23 5.75
C LYS A 150 18.90 -0.69 7.18
N ASP A 151 19.72 0.27 7.61
CA ASP A 151 19.67 0.91 8.94
C ASP A 151 18.26 1.37 9.40
N ASP A 152 17.39 1.75 8.45
CA ASP A 152 15.99 2.13 8.68
C ASP A 152 15.03 1.15 7.98
N TRP A 153 15.19 -0.15 8.28
CA TRP A 153 14.46 -1.23 7.61
C TRP A 153 12.94 -1.08 7.74
N TYR A 154 12.42 -0.58 8.87
CA TYR A 154 10.97 -0.46 9.03
C TYR A 154 10.44 0.72 8.22
N GLN A 155 11.19 1.82 8.14
CA GLN A 155 10.83 2.95 7.28
C GLN A 155 10.83 2.53 5.81
N ALA A 156 11.82 1.75 5.36
CA ALA A 156 11.87 1.22 4.00
C ALA A 156 10.66 0.30 3.72
N TYR A 157 10.35 -0.61 4.65
CA TYR A 157 9.18 -1.48 4.56
C TYR A 157 7.86 -0.70 4.52
N SER A 158 7.72 0.29 5.42
CA SER A 158 6.54 1.16 5.51
C SER A 158 6.29 1.92 4.21
N ASN A 159 7.35 2.45 3.61
CA ASN A 159 7.28 3.11 2.30
C ASN A 159 6.79 2.15 1.20
N LEU A 160 7.29 0.92 1.20
CA LEU A 160 6.90 -0.10 0.23
C LEU A 160 5.43 -0.51 0.37
N VAL A 161 4.92 -0.62 1.60
CA VAL A 161 3.50 -0.89 1.87
C VAL A 161 2.61 0.27 1.42
N ILE A 162 3.02 1.51 1.69
CA ILE A 162 2.28 2.70 1.22
C ILE A 162 2.21 2.73 -0.32
N ASP A 163 3.33 2.44 -0.99
CA ASP A 163 3.39 2.37 -2.45
C ASP A 163 2.44 1.29 -2.99
N PHE A 164 2.48 0.09 -2.40
CA PHE A 164 1.56 -1.00 -2.72
C PHE A 164 0.09 -0.58 -2.59
N VAL A 165 -0.29 0.05 -1.47
CA VAL A 165 -1.66 0.49 -1.20
C VAL A 165 -2.14 1.46 -2.27
N ILE A 166 -1.30 2.44 -2.64
CA ILE A 166 -1.67 3.44 -3.66
C ILE A 166 -1.83 2.79 -5.03
N ILE A 167 -0.85 1.99 -5.46
CA ILE A 167 -0.90 1.29 -6.75
C ILE A 167 -2.14 0.38 -6.80
N ARG A 168 -2.41 -0.39 -5.74
CA ARG A 168 -3.61 -1.22 -5.60
C ARG A 168 -4.88 -0.40 -5.74
N GLY A 169 -4.96 0.75 -5.07
CA GLY A 169 -6.10 1.64 -5.18
C GLY A 169 -6.34 2.16 -6.60
N ILE A 170 -5.27 2.50 -7.34
CA ILE A 170 -5.38 2.93 -8.74
C ILE A 170 -5.95 1.80 -9.58
N LEU A 171 -5.44 0.58 -9.41
CA LEU A 171 -5.91 -0.61 -10.11
C LEU A 171 -7.36 -0.93 -9.74
N MET A 172 -7.76 -0.80 -8.48
CA MET A 172 -9.15 -0.95 -8.04
C MET A 172 -10.08 0.04 -8.74
N ALA A 173 -9.67 1.31 -8.86
CA ALA A 173 -10.47 2.32 -9.56
C ALA A 173 -10.61 2.03 -11.07
N ILE A 174 -9.55 1.56 -11.73
CA ILE A 174 -9.66 1.10 -13.13
C ILE A 174 -10.59 -0.12 -13.22
N ALA A 175 -10.44 -1.05 -12.27
CA ALA A 175 -11.20 -2.28 -12.19
C ALA A 175 -12.69 -2.07 -11.91
N SER A 176 -13.09 -0.94 -11.32
CA SER A 176 -14.52 -0.65 -11.07
C SER A 176 -15.30 -0.43 -12.37
N GLN A 177 -14.60 -0.02 -13.44
CA GLN A 177 -15.21 0.25 -14.74
C GLN A 177 -15.11 -0.91 -15.73
N ARG A 178 -14.03 -1.68 -15.68
CA ARG A 178 -13.74 -2.76 -16.64
C ARG A 178 -12.74 -3.77 -16.10
N GLU A 179 -12.56 -4.88 -16.81
CA GLU A 179 -11.51 -5.85 -16.51
C GLU A 179 -10.11 -5.25 -16.60
N LEU A 180 -9.22 -5.70 -15.71
CA LEU A 180 -7.80 -5.33 -15.72
C LEU A 180 -7.04 -6.15 -16.75
N THR A 181 -6.10 -5.49 -17.41
CA THR A 181 -5.14 -6.13 -18.29
C THR A 181 -3.74 -6.08 -17.68
N HIS A 182 -2.83 -6.93 -18.16
CA HIS A 182 -1.41 -6.86 -17.80
C HIS A 182 -0.82 -5.47 -18.09
N GLN A 183 -1.25 -4.83 -19.19
CA GLN A 183 -0.76 -3.51 -19.54
C GLN A 183 -1.16 -2.45 -18.51
N ASP A 184 -2.36 -2.55 -17.91
CA ASP A 184 -2.78 -1.64 -16.84
C ASP A 184 -1.86 -1.76 -15.62
N VAL A 185 -1.51 -2.98 -15.22
CA VAL A 185 -0.58 -3.20 -14.10
C VAL A 185 0.79 -2.62 -14.43
N ILE A 186 1.35 -2.94 -15.60
CA ILE A 186 2.66 -2.46 -16.03
C ILE A 186 2.67 -0.93 -16.06
N ASP A 187 1.66 -0.33 -16.68
CA ASP A 187 1.53 1.11 -16.83
C ASP A 187 1.45 1.80 -15.45
N VAL A 188 0.61 1.30 -14.55
CA VAL A 188 0.43 1.89 -13.21
C VAL A 188 1.70 1.76 -12.39
N VAL A 189 2.29 0.56 -12.29
CA VAL A 189 3.49 0.30 -11.49
C VAL A 189 4.67 1.13 -12.02
N HIS A 190 4.93 1.07 -13.33
CA HIS A 190 6.05 1.79 -13.94
C HIS A 190 5.89 3.30 -13.81
N THR A 191 4.68 3.82 -14.06
CA THR A 191 4.41 5.26 -13.98
C THR A 191 4.53 5.76 -12.54
N PHE A 192 4.00 5.03 -11.56
CA PHE A 192 4.10 5.37 -10.15
C PHE A 192 5.56 5.47 -9.69
N HIS A 193 6.37 4.44 -9.97
CA HIS A 193 7.76 4.44 -9.54
C HIS A 193 8.62 5.47 -10.29
N ARG A 194 8.35 5.71 -11.58
CA ARG A 194 9.02 6.76 -12.35
C ARG A 194 8.70 8.15 -11.81
N ALA A 195 7.45 8.41 -11.43
CA ALA A 195 7.05 9.65 -10.78
C ALA A 195 7.80 9.87 -9.46
N ARG A 196 7.87 8.83 -8.60
CA ARG A 196 8.58 8.86 -7.32
C ARG A 196 10.07 9.14 -7.48
N SER A 197 10.74 8.49 -8.44
CA SER A 197 12.18 8.66 -8.71
C SER A 197 12.54 10.06 -9.23
N HIS A 198 11.60 10.79 -9.83
CA HIS A 198 11.82 12.16 -10.32
C HIS A 198 11.51 13.26 -9.29
N GLY A 199 11.43 12.92 -8.01
CA GLY A 199 11.31 13.90 -6.92
C GLY A 199 9.88 14.31 -6.58
N ILE A 200 8.87 13.58 -7.07
CA ILE A 200 7.52 13.64 -6.52
C ILE A 200 7.57 12.92 -5.17
N HIS A 201 8.02 13.65 -4.14
CA HIS A 201 8.08 13.19 -2.75
C HIS A 201 6.67 13.15 -2.16
N LEU A 202 5.94 12.13 -2.60
CA LEU A 202 4.63 11.75 -2.11
C LEU A 202 4.56 11.62 -0.60
N SER A 203 5.67 11.23 0.03
CA SER A 203 5.79 11.12 1.49
C SER A 203 5.38 12.39 2.22
N GLY A 204 5.69 13.60 1.75
CA GLY A 204 5.35 14.85 2.45
C GLY A 204 3.85 15.20 2.39
N SER A 205 3.18 14.92 1.27
CA SER A 205 1.74 15.17 1.13
C SER A 205 0.90 14.06 1.75
N ILE A 206 1.37 12.81 1.63
CA ILE A 206 0.78 11.65 2.32
C ILE A 206 0.93 11.84 3.82
N LYS A 207 2.10 12.23 4.33
CA LYS A 207 2.32 12.54 5.75
C LYS A 207 1.37 13.62 6.27
N ASN A 208 1.17 14.70 5.50
CA ASN A 208 0.17 15.72 5.83
C ASN A 208 -1.28 15.17 5.84
N ILE A 209 -1.64 14.27 4.93
CA ILE A 209 -2.96 13.61 4.92
C ILE A 209 -3.13 12.71 6.16
N ILE A 210 -2.04 12.06 6.59
CA ILE A 210 -2.00 11.18 7.76
C ILE A 210 -2.16 12.00 9.04
N GLU A 211 -1.35 13.05 9.19
CA GLU A 211 -1.34 13.93 10.37
C GLU A 211 -2.66 14.70 10.53
N ASN A 212 -3.24 15.20 9.43
CA ASN A 212 -4.41 16.07 9.50
C ASN A 212 -5.75 15.36 9.29
N GLY A 213 -5.76 14.13 8.74
CA GLY A 213 -6.97 13.47 8.28
C GLY A 213 -7.24 12.09 8.85
N LEU A 214 -6.27 11.46 9.51
CA LEU A 214 -6.41 10.08 9.99
C LEU A 214 -6.23 9.92 11.52
N GLN A 215 -5.55 10.84 12.22
CA GLN A 215 -5.27 10.73 13.67
C GLN A 215 -4.70 9.36 14.09
N VAL A 216 -4.03 8.66 13.18
CA VAL A 216 -3.38 7.37 13.41
C VAL A 216 -1.88 7.60 13.61
N ASP A 217 -1.25 6.83 14.49
CA ASP A 217 0.22 6.77 14.60
C ASP A 217 0.83 6.45 13.22
N GLU A 218 1.65 7.37 12.71
CA GLU A 218 2.34 7.27 11.42
C GLU A 218 3.12 5.95 11.30
N LYS A 219 3.66 5.44 12.42
CA LYS A 219 4.39 4.17 12.46
C LYS A 219 3.50 2.95 12.43
N VAL A 220 2.18 3.05 12.55
CA VAL A 220 1.25 1.90 12.52
C VAL A 220 0.37 1.93 11.27
N LEU A 221 0.17 3.11 10.70
CA LEU A 221 -0.69 3.31 9.53
C LEU A 221 -0.41 2.35 8.37
N PRO A 222 0.84 2.13 7.90
CA PRO A 222 1.08 1.21 6.77
C PRO A 222 0.48 -0.17 7.03
N LEU A 223 0.58 -0.64 8.27
CA LEU A 223 0.06 -1.95 8.67
C LEU A 223 -1.47 -1.96 8.71
N MET A 224 -2.09 -0.86 9.12
CA MET A 224 -3.55 -0.75 9.12
C MET A 224 -4.11 -0.73 7.70
N LEU A 225 -3.42 -0.08 6.74
CA LEU A 225 -3.84 -0.02 5.34
C LEU A 225 -3.84 -1.37 4.62
N LEU A 226 -3.18 -2.40 5.16
CA LEU A 226 -3.15 -3.74 4.56
C LEU A 226 -4.50 -4.45 4.66
N LYS A 227 -5.33 -4.13 5.66
CA LYS A 227 -6.61 -4.82 5.86
C LYS A 227 -7.73 -4.06 5.16
N ILE A 228 -8.18 -4.56 4.00
CA ILE A 228 -9.42 -4.16 3.35
C ILE A 228 -10.53 -5.03 3.91
#